data_AF-A0A820JRL3-F1
#
_entry.id   AF-A0A820JRL3-F1
#
_cell.length_a   1.000
_cell.length_b   1.000
_cell.length_c   1.000
_cell.angle_alpha   90.00
_cell.angle_beta   90.00
_cell.angle_gamma   90.00
#
_symmetry.space_group_name_H-M   'P 1'
#
loop_
_entity.id
_entity.type
_entity.pdbx_description
1 polymer ?
#
loop_
_entity_poly.entity_id
_entity_poly.type
_entity_poly.pdbx_seq_one_letter_code
_entity_poly.pdbx_strand_id
1 'polypeptide(L)'
;RKPIKFPLTYSKFPTYKCRIYEPLHGVLKKDAIVPIHCVIPGATAVDLQVDSNWIKTNGYEDPILKTEITVGSKDVTIYAKYGQNTSYDGLVRYSVE
;
A
#
# COMPACT_ATOMS: atom_id res chain seq x y z
N ARG A 1 -12.56 18.11 -16.41
CA ARG A 1 -11.83 17.63 -15.21
C ARG A 1 -11.83 16.10 -15.27
N LYS A 2 -10.66 15.44 -15.33
CA LYS A 2 -10.64 13.97 -15.24
C LYS A 2 -11.12 13.57 -13.83
N PRO A 3 -12.02 12.59 -13.69
CA PRO A 3 -12.43 12.10 -12.37
C PRO A 3 -11.21 11.57 -11.62
N ILE A 4 -11.10 11.90 -10.34
CA ILE A 4 -10.05 11.36 -9.47
C ILE A 4 -10.32 9.86 -9.34
N LYS A 5 -9.41 9.03 -9.86
CA LYS A 5 -9.42 7.60 -9.58
C LYS A 5 -8.80 7.41 -8.21
N PHE A 6 -9.54 6.78 -7.29
CA PHE A 6 -9.01 6.36 -5.99
C PHE A 6 -8.34 5.00 -6.12
N PRO A 7 -7.39 4.66 -5.21
CA PRO A 7 -6.85 3.32 -5.18
C PRO A 7 -7.92 2.30 -4.80
N LEU A 8 -7.75 1.07 -5.26
CA LEU A 8 -8.61 -0.04 -4.92
C LEU A 8 -8.29 -0.49 -3.49
N THR A 9 -9.28 -0.52 -2.61
CA THR A 9 -9.13 -1.06 -1.25
C THR A 9 -9.71 -2.47 -1.16
N TYR A 10 -8.98 -3.39 -0.54
CA TYR A 10 -9.45 -4.76 -0.26
C TYR A 10 -10.27 -4.81 1.03
N SER A 11 -10.98 -5.91 1.27
CA SER A 11 -11.91 -6.08 2.41
C SER A 11 -11.25 -5.88 3.77
N LYS A 12 -9.97 -6.22 3.91
CA LYS A 12 -9.21 -6.05 5.16
C LYS A 12 -8.91 -4.58 5.50
N PHE A 13 -8.88 -3.69 4.51
CA PHE A 13 -8.63 -2.27 4.71
C PHE A 13 -9.68 -1.62 5.64
N PRO A 14 -10.99 -1.66 5.36
CA PRO A 14 -11.99 -1.14 6.29
C PRO A 14 -12.11 -1.99 7.57
N THR A 15 -11.84 -3.30 7.50
CA THR A 15 -11.91 -4.22 8.65
C THR A 15 -10.95 -3.78 9.76
N TYR A 16 -9.71 -3.46 9.40
CA TYR A 16 -8.69 -2.98 10.34
C TYR A 16 -8.64 -1.45 10.45
N LYS A 17 -9.64 -0.74 9.94
CA LYS A 17 -9.75 0.73 10.00
C LYS A 17 -8.52 1.44 9.43
N CYS A 18 -7.93 0.87 8.38
CA CYS A 18 -6.78 1.46 7.69
C CYS A 18 -7.13 2.82 7.08
N ARG A 19 -6.13 3.68 6.89
CA ARG A 19 -6.28 5.01 6.27
C ARG A 19 -5.12 5.30 5.34
N ILE A 20 -5.38 6.02 4.25
CA ILE A 20 -4.34 6.50 3.33
C ILE A 20 -4.16 7.99 3.59
N TYR A 21 -2.91 8.41 3.82
CA TYR A 21 -2.54 9.83 3.84
C TYR A 21 -2.01 10.26 2.48
N GLU A 22 -1.08 9.48 1.90
CA GLU A 22 -0.55 9.71 0.55
C GLU A 22 -0.01 8.41 -0.06
N PRO A 23 -0.13 8.24 -1.40
CA PRO A 23 -0.85 9.11 -2.31
C PRO A 23 -2.37 8.82 -2.27
N LEU A 24 -3.21 9.86 -2.31
CA LEU A 24 -4.67 9.70 -2.36
C LEU A 24 -5.20 9.36 -3.76
N HIS A 25 -4.40 9.62 -4.78
CA HIS A 25 -4.72 9.24 -6.15
C HIS A 25 -4.36 7.77 -6.38
N GLY A 26 -5.26 7.04 -7.02
CA GLY A 26 -5.13 5.61 -7.31
C GLY A 26 -4.25 5.28 -8.52
N VAL A 27 -3.78 6.29 -9.24
CA VAL A 27 -2.91 6.13 -10.41
C VAL A 27 -1.55 6.73 -10.13
N LEU A 28 -0.53 5.87 -10.09
CA LEU A 28 0.86 6.28 -9.91
C LEU A 28 1.54 6.41 -11.27
N LYS A 29 2.48 7.35 -11.38
CA LYS A 29 3.26 7.53 -12.59
C LYS A 29 4.38 6.50 -12.66
N LYS A 30 4.51 5.82 -13.80
CA LYS A 30 5.61 4.88 -14.06
C LYS A 30 6.99 5.51 -13.77
N ASP A 31 7.90 4.73 -13.17
CA ASP A 31 9.29 5.08 -12.85
C ASP A 31 9.44 6.28 -11.88
N ALA A 32 8.34 6.80 -11.34
CA ALA A 32 8.37 7.86 -10.34
C ALA A 32 8.74 7.30 -8.96
N ILE A 33 9.40 8.13 -8.16
CA ILE A 33 9.55 7.88 -6.73
C ILE A 33 8.36 8.50 -6.03
N VAL A 34 7.59 7.71 -5.30
CA VAL A 34 6.39 8.17 -4.60
C VAL A 34 6.44 7.82 -3.11
N PRO A 35 6.04 8.74 -2.22
CA PRO A 35 5.86 8.42 -0.83
C PRO A 35 4.58 7.61 -0.64
N ILE A 36 4.67 6.53 0.13
CA ILE A 36 3.55 5.78 0.66
C ILE A 36 3.45 6.08 2.15
N HIS A 37 2.32 6.63 2.56
CA HIS A 37 2.02 6.94 3.94
C HIS A 37 0.60 6.49 4.28
N CYS A 38 0.49 5.48 5.14
CA CYS A 38 -0.77 4.86 5.52
C CYS A 38 -0.82 4.57 7.02
N VAL A 39 -2.02 4.59 7.59
CA VAL A 39 -2.31 4.02 8.91
C VAL A 39 -2.80 2.60 8.71
N ILE A 40 -2.10 1.64 9.32
CA ILE A 40 -2.35 0.20 9.30
C ILE A 40 -2.23 -0.30 10.75
N PRO A 41 -3.30 -0.20 11.56
CA PRO A 41 -3.24 -0.52 12.99
C PRO A 41 -3.15 -2.02 13.27
N GLY A 42 -2.27 -2.42 14.18
CA GLY A 42 -2.19 -3.77 14.73
C GLY A 42 -1.62 -4.81 13.77
N ALA A 43 -0.98 -4.39 12.68
CA ALA A 43 -0.24 -5.31 11.82
C ALA A 43 1.10 -5.67 12.47
N THR A 44 1.54 -6.91 12.29
CA THR A 44 2.84 -7.39 12.76
C THR A 44 3.94 -7.19 11.72
N ALA A 45 3.55 -7.07 10.44
CA ALA A 45 4.43 -6.71 9.34
C ALA A 45 3.62 -6.08 8.23
N VAL A 46 4.24 -5.16 7.49
CA VAL A 46 3.66 -4.51 6.31
C VAL A 46 4.71 -4.50 5.22
N ASP A 47 4.35 -4.98 4.04
CA ASP A 47 5.23 -5.05 2.89
C ASP A 47 4.49 -4.61 1.63
N LEU A 48 5.23 -4.25 0.59
CA LEU A 48 4.64 -3.86 -0.69
C LEU A 48 5.01 -4.85 -1.77
N GLN A 49 4.19 -4.86 -2.81
CA GLN A 49 4.49 -5.52 -4.06
C GLN A 49 4.47 -4.49 -5.18
N VAL A 50 5.53 -4.45 -5.98
CA VAL A 50 5.64 -3.61 -7.19
C VAL A 50 5.84 -4.56 -8.37
N ASP A 51 4.91 -4.54 -9.34
CA ASP A 51 4.93 -5.44 -10.50
C ASP A 51 5.12 -6.92 -10.13
N SER A 52 4.37 -7.37 -9.12
CA SER A 52 4.47 -8.72 -8.54
C SER A 52 5.76 -9.03 -7.77
N ASN A 53 6.70 -8.09 -7.62
CA ASN A 53 7.91 -8.27 -6.82
C ASN A 53 7.73 -7.75 -5.40
N TRP A 54 8.03 -8.59 -4.42
CA TRP A 54 7.95 -8.22 -3.00
C TRP A 54 9.08 -7.28 -2.60
N ILE A 55 8.71 -6.19 -1.94
CA ILE A 55 9.60 -5.21 -1.34
C ILE A 55 9.35 -5.24 0.16
N LYS A 56 10.35 -5.71 0.90
CA LYS A 56 10.31 -5.64 2.36
C LYS A 56 10.42 -4.19 2.79
N THR A 57 9.50 -3.73 3.63
CA THR A 57 9.61 -2.37 4.15
C THR A 57 10.24 -2.35 5.53
N ASN A 58 11.12 -1.38 5.72
CA ASN A 58 11.66 -1.03 7.04
C ASN A 58 10.95 0.21 7.62
N GLY A 59 9.92 0.72 6.92
CA GLY A 59 9.24 1.97 7.24
C GLY A 59 7.92 1.80 8.00
N TYR A 60 7.63 0.60 8.50
CA TYR A 60 6.44 0.35 9.30
C TYR A 60 6.77 0.33 10.79
N GLU A 61 6.13 1.23 11.53
CA GLU A 61 6.11 1.29 12.99
C GLU A 61 4.65 1.47 13.40
N ASP A 62 4.06 0.46 14.03
CA ASP A 62 2.61 0.44 14.30
C ASP A 62 2.13 1.75 14.95
N PRO A 63 1.10 2.43 14.38
CA PRO A 63 0.24 2.00 13.28
C PRO A 63 0.61 2.60 11.92
N ILE A 64 1.79 3.18 11.74
CA ILE A 64 2.15 3.99 10.58
C ILE A 64 3.11 3.23 9.66
N LEU A 65 2.71 3.09 8.39
CA LEU A 65 3.65 2.80 7.29
C LEU A 65 4.05 4.13 6.66
N LYS A 66 5.35 4.43 6.62
CA LYS A 66 5.92 5.53 5.86
C LYS A 66 7.17 5.07 5.12
N THR A 67 7.10 5.00 3.80
CA THR A 67 8.22 4.58 2.94
C THR A 67 8.14 5.29 1.60
N GLU A 68 9.27 5.39 0.90
CA GLU A 68 9.28 5.76 -0.51
C GLU A 68 9.46 4.49 -1.36
N ILE A 69 8.84 4.46 -2.53
CA ILE A 69 9.02 3.39 -3.50
C ILE A 69 9.28 3.95 -4.89
N THR A 70 10.02 3.19 -5.69
CA THR A 70 10.05 3.39 -7.13
C THR A 70 8.88 2.62 -7.75
N VAL A 71 8.01 3.33 -8.47
CA VAL A 71 6.84 2.76 -9.12
C VAL A 71 7.28 1.94 -10.32
N GLY A 72 6.75 0.72 -10.41
CA GLY A 72 6.93 -0.17 -11.55
C GLY A 72 6.09 0.26 -12.75
N SER A 73 5.66 -0.71 -13.55
CA SER A 73 4.98 -0.55 -14.83
C SER A 73 3.50 -0.98 -14.81
N LYS A 74 3.05 -1.73 -13.80
CA LYS A 74 1.71 -2.33 -13.74
C LYS A 74 0.92 -1.84 -12.53
N ASP A 75 1.39 -2.19 -11.34
CA ASP A 75 0.68 -1.88 -10.11
C ASP A 75 1.59 -1.92 -8.88
N VAL A 76 1.09 -1.26 -7.84
CA VAL A 76 1.67 -1.26 -6.50
C VAL A 76 0.59 -1.70 -5.54
N THR A 77 0.86 -2.75 -4.76
CA THR A 77 -0.08 -3.24 -3.75
C THR A 77 0.56 -3.25 -2.36
N ILE A 78 -0.14 -2.69 -1.38
CA ILE A 78 0.25 -2.71 0.04
C ILE A 78 -0.39 -3.93 0.69
N TYR A 79 0.42 -4.69 1.41
CA TYR A 79 0.01 -5.87 2.15
C TYR A 79 0.34 -5.73 3.62
N ALA A 80 -0.48 -6.34 4.47
CA ALA A 80 -0.21 -6.43 5.90
C ALA A 80 -0.44 -7.84 6.42
N LYS A 81 0.30 -8.16 7.47
CA LYS A 81 0.20 -9.39 8.22
C LYS A 81 -0.34 -9.07 9.60
N TYR A 82 -1.30 -9.84 10.08
CA TYR A 82 -1.96 -9.61 11.38
C TYR A 82 -1.83 -10.84 12.27
N GLY A 83 -1.56 -10.62 13.57
CA GLY A 83 -1.42 -11.69 14.56
C GLY A 83 -0.33 -12.70 14.21
N GLN A 84 -0.59 -13.98 14.49
CA GLN A 84 0.31 -15.11 14.17
C GLN A 84 0.09 -15.71 12.78
N ASN A 85 -0.83 -15.16 11.96
CA ASN A 85 -1.04 -15.68 10.61
C ASN A 85 0.22 -15.55 9.80
N THR A 86 0.55 -16.56 8.97
CA THR A 86 1.73 -16.54 8.10
C THR A 86 1.50 -15.82 6.78
N SER A 87 0.23 -15.62 6.39
CA SER A 87 -0.18 -15.02 5.13
C SER A 87 -0.28 -13.49 5.21
N TYR A 88 0.03 -12.85 4.10
CA TYR A 88 -0.20 -11.42 3.89
C TYR A 88 -1.59 -11.19 3.29
N ASP A 89 -2.30 -10.22 3.84
CA ASP A 89 -3.57 -9.73 3.33
C ASP A 89 -3.35 -8.45 2.52
N GLY A 90 -3.91 -8.39 1.31
CA GLY A 90 -3.92 -7.16 0.51
C GLY A 90 -4.75 -6.08 1.19
N LEU A 91 -4.27 -4.84 1.16
CA LEU A 91 -4.96 -3.69 1.75
C LEU A 91 -5.36 -2.66 0.71
N VAL A 92 -4.40 -2.19 -0.08
CA VAL A 92 -4.59 -1.11 -1.07
C VAL A 92 -3.83 -1.44 -2.33
N ARG A 93 -4.42 -1.24 -3.50
CA ARG A 93 -3.78 -1.38 -4.79
C ARG A 93 -3.90 -0.10 -5.60
N TYR A 94 -2.77 0.36 -6.12
CA TYR A 94 -2.64 1.47 -7.04
C TYR A 94 -2.34 0.92 -8.44
N SER A 95 -2.99 1.47 -9.46
CA SER A 95 -2.64 1.22 -10.87
C SER A 95 -1.50 2.15 -11.30
N VAL A 96 -0.73 1.73 -12.30
CA VAL A 96 0.29 2.59 -12.93
C VAL A 96 -0.20 3.05 -14.30
N GLU A 97 0.03 4.33 -14.62
CA GLU A 97 -0.10 4.92 -15.97
C GLU A 97 1.18 5.66 -16.39
#